data_AF-A0A117M1D0-F1
#
_entry.id   AF-A0A117M1D0-F1
#
_cell.length_a   1.000
_cell.length_b   1.000
_cell.length_c   1.000
_cell.angle_alpha   90.00
_cell.angle_beta   90.00
_cell.angle_gamma   90.00
#
_symmetry.space_group_name_H-M   'P 1'
#
loop_
_entity.id
_entity.type
_entity.pdbx_description
1 polymer ?
#
loop_
_entity_poly.entity_id
_entity_poly.type
_entity_poly.pdbx_seq_one_letter_code
_entity_poly.pdbx_strand_id
1 'polypeptide(L)'
;MLIEAELIRLHQPEYNILLKDDKSPIYLVVGKRAFPSVKLVRKKELLASEKKTALGPFSSAYKLKQVLKIARKIFPWCDLAEQRVKKGENNPQKILQTHQRPCFYYHLDLCPGACIGKISEDEYQKNLEQLLLFLKGEKKEVLLQMNKQMKQFADDLQFEKANRVKHKIALIQDVTSRQFRLKPDLILPALHDSASQDALDHLRRILIETGAISRLQKLERIEGYDVSNLMGENATVSMVVFLNGNPEKSEYRLFNIRDLNTPNDYQMMKQAISRRSQHPEWSNPNLILV
;
A
#
# COMPACT_ATOMS: atom_id res chain seq x y z
N MET A 1 -12.77 17.95 -11.97
CA MET A 1 -11.31 17.71 -12.05
C MET A 1 -10.87 16.58 -13.00
N LEU A 2 -11.73 15.66 -13.47
CA LEU A 2 -11.32 14.67 -14.48
C LEU A 2 -11.18 15.27 -15.90
N ILE A 3 -12.08 16.17 -16.28
CA ILE A 3 -12.15 16.78 -17.61
C ILE A 3 -10.95 17.72 -17.87
N GLU A 4 -10.56 18.50 -16.87
CA GLU A 4 -9.41 19.41 -16.95
C GLU A 4 -8.08 18.66 -17.13
N ALA A 5 -7.90 17.56 -16.40
CA ALA A 5 -6.74 16.69 -16.54
C ALA A 5 -6.69 15.99 -17.92
N GLU A 6 -7.84 15.66 -18.52
CA GLU A 6 -7.92 15.16 -19.90
C GLU A 6 -7.57 16.24 -20.93
N LEU A 7 -8.08 17.46 -20.77
CA LEU A 7 -7.80 18.58 -21.67
C LEU A 7 -6.33 18.99 -21.65
N ILE A 8 -5.70 19.02 -20.46
CA ILE A 8 -4.27 19.31 -20.31
C ILE A 8 -3.41 18.20 -20.93
N ARG A 9 -3.83 16.94 -20.81
CA ARG A 9 -3.17 15.82 -21.49
C ARG A 9 -3.28 15.88 -23.01
N LEU A 10 -4.43 16.32 -23.54
CA LEU A 10 -4.69 16.44 -24.97
C LEU A 10 -3.90 17.61 -25.60
N HIS A 11 -3.78 18.73 -24.89
CA HIS A 11 -3.21 19.98 -25.43
C HIS A 11 -1.75 20.22 -25.03
N GLN A 12 -1.18 19.44 -24.10
CA GLN A 12 0.23 19.49 -23.65
C GLN A 12 0.83 20.91 -23.51
N PRO A 13 0.14 21.85 -22.85
CA PRO A 13 0.54 23.27 -22.82
C PRO A 13 1.95 23.43 -22.25
N GLU A 14 2.82 24.19 -22.92
CA GLU A 14 4.28 24.25 -22.68
C GLU A 14 4.65 24.35 -21.19
N TYR A 15 3.99 25.22 -20.43
CA TYR A 15 4.36 25.59 -19.07
C TYR A 15 3.82 24.67 -17.95
N ASN A 16 2.93 23.73 -18.25
CA ASN A 16 2.23 22.97 -17.20
C ASN A 16 2.96 21.68 -16.78
N ILE A 17 4.14 21.80 -16.17
CA ILE A 17 5.01 20.66 -15.81
C ILE A 17 4.39 19.77 -14.72
N LEU A 18 3.66 20.35 -13.76
CA LEU A 18 3.06 19.64 -12.61
C LEU A 18 1.91 18.72 -13.02
N LEU A 19 1.05 19.15 -13.96
CA LEU A 19 -0.07 18.35 -14.46
C LEU A 19 0.31 17.51 -15.69
N LYS A 20 1.52 17.71 -16.23
CA LYS A 20 2.21 16.81 -17.16
C LYS A 20 2.85 15.60 -16.48
N ASP A 21 2.89 15.51 -15.14
CA ASP A 21 3.51 14.38 -14.44
C ASP A 21 2.72 13.09 -14.76
N ASP A 22 3.23 12.38 -15.76
CA ASP A 22 2.59 11.26 -16.43
C ASP A 22 2.71 9.96 -15.63
N LYS A 23 2.74 10.08 -14.30
CA LYS A 23 2.72 8.96 -13.34
C LYS A 23 1.35 8.31 -13.36
N SER A 24 1.12 7.62 -14.48
CA SER A 24 0.02 6.70 -14.67
C SER A 24 0.05 5.71 -13.51
N PRO A 25 -1.05 5.57 -12.75
CA PRO A 25 -1.08 4.65 -11.63
C PRO A 25 -0.72 3.24 -12.09
N ILE A 26 0.10 2.58 -11.28
CA ILE A 26 0.63 1.25 -11.57
C ILE A 26 -0.22 0.22 -10.85
N TYR A 27 -0.49 -0.87 -11.54
CA TYR A 27 -1.25 -1.98 -11.01
C TYR A 27 -0.42 -3.25 -11.11
N LEU A 28 -0.54 -4.09 -10.10
CA LEU A 28 -0.04 -5.45 -10.11
C LEU A 28 -1.17 -6.36 -10.61
N VAL A 29 -0.92 -7.10 -11.68
CA VAL A 29 -1.92 -7.98 -12.30
C VAL A 29 -1.41 -9.41 -12.30
N VAL A 30 -2.32 -10.32 -11.91
CA VAL A 30 -2.15 -11.76 -12.03
C VAL A 30 -3.20 -12.27 -13.03
N GLY A 31 -2.73 -12.96 -14.07
CA GLY A 31 -3.57 -13.49 -15.15
C GLY A 31 -4.41 -14.71 -14.73
N LYS A 32 -5.31 -15.15 -15.62
CA LYS A 32 -6.16 -16.36 -15.44
C LYS A 32 -5.57 -17.65 -16.02
N ARG A 33 -4.29 -17.67 -16.39
CA ARG A 33 -3.65 -18.84 -17.02
C ARG A 33 -3.29 -19.91 -15.96
N ALA A 34 -2.99 -21.13 -16.41
CA ALA A 34 -2.60 -22.24 -15.54
C ALA A 34 -1.40 -21.92 -14.64
N PHE A 35 -0.35 -21.30 -15.24
CA PHE A 35 0.80 -20.78 -14.51
C PHE A 35 0.90 -19.27 -14.72
N PRO A 36 0.15 -18.45 -13.95
CA PRO A 36 0.14 -17.01 -14.18
C PRO A 36 1.44 -16.36 -13.69
N SER A 37 1.88 -15.33 -14.41
CA SER A 37 2.97 -14.46 -13.99
C SER A 37 2.42 -13.19 -13.31
N VAL A 38 3.26 -12.60 -12.47
CA VAL A 38 2.95 -11.36 -11.76
C VAL A 38 3.51 -10.20 -12.57
N LYS A 39 2.63 -9.41 -13.21
CA LYS A 39 3.02 -8.30 -14.10
C LYS A 39 2.66 -6.94 -13.51
N LEU A 40 3.51 -5.95 -13.77
CA LEU A 40 3.23 -4.55 -13.50
C LEU A 40 2.69 -3.90 -14.76
N VAL A 41 1.48 -3.37 -14.69
CA VAL A 41 0.79 -2.75 -15.84
C VAL A 41 0.28 -1.36 -15.47
N ARG A 42 0.13 -0.49 -16.47
CA ARG A 42 -0.48 0.84 -16.29
C ARG A 42 -2.01 0.77 -16.52
N LYS A 43 -2.75 1.79 -16.08
CA LYS A 43 -4.24 1.84 -16.20
C LYS A 43 -4.76 1.53 -17.62
N LYS A 44 -4.08 2.01 -18.68
CA LYS A 44 -4.49 1.76 -20.07
C LYS A 44 -4.39 0.27 -20.44
N GLU A 45 -3.30 -0.38 -20.04
CA GLU A 45 -3.05 -1.82 -20.25
C GLU A 45 -3.95 -2.69 -19.35
N LEU A 46 -4.32 -2.19 -18.17
CA LEU A 46 -5.22 -2.86 -17.23
C LEU A 46 -6.64 -3.07 -17.79
N LEU A 47 -7.10 -2.17 -18.67
CA LEU A 47 -8.40 -2.25 -19.33
C LEU A 47 -8.37 -3.24 -20.50
N ALA A 48 -7.21 -3.41 -21.14
CA ALA A 48 -7.00 -4.32 -22.26
C ALA A 48 -6.66 -5.77 -21.86
N SER A 49 -6.40 -6.04 -20.58
CA SER A 49 -5.89 -7.33 -20.10
C SER A 49 -6.97 -8.18 -19.40
N GLU A 50 -7.06 -9.45 -19.79
CA GLU A 50 -7.82 -10.47 -19.06
C GLU A 50 -7.12 -10.80 -17.73
N LYS A 51 -7.74 -10.43 -16.60
CA LYS A 51 -7.14 -10.50 -15.26
C LYS A 51 -7.96 -11.39 -14.32
N LYS A 52 -7.27 -12.20 -13.49
CA LYS A 52 -7.88 -12.91 -12.34
C LYS A 52 -8.00 -11.91 -11.19
N THR A 53 -6.91 -11.22 -10.89
CA THR A 53 -6.80 -10.27 -9.77
C THR A 53 -5.93 -9.08 -10.17
N ALA A 54 -6.33 -7.87 -9.76
CA ALA A 54 -5.51 -6.66 -9.87
C ALA A 54 -5.41 -5.97 -8.50
N LEU A 55 -4.21 -5.56 -8.12
CA LEU A 55 -3.91 -4.79 -6.91
C LEU A 55 -3.33 -3.43 -7.30
N GLY A 56 -3.69 -2.38 -6.57
CA GLY A 56 -3.29 -0.99 -6.84
C GLY A 56 -4.45 -0.03 -6.60
N PRO A 57 -4.32 1.27 -6.92
CA PRO A 57 -3.20 1.91 -7.62
C PRO A 57 -1.97 2.13 -6.75
N PHE A 58 -0.79 1.80 -7.28
CA PHE A 58 0.50 2.08 -6.65
C PHE A 58 1.13 3.36 -7.22
N SER A 59 1.67 4.20 -6.34
CA SER A 59 2.26 5.51 -6.68
C SER A 59 3.67 5.41 -7.28
N SER A 60 4.42 4.35 -6.98
CA SER A 60 5.81 4.18 -7.45
C SER A 60 6.11 2.75 -7.91
N ALA A 61 6.59 2.63 -9.16
CA ALA A 61 7.08 1.36 -9.71
C ALA A 61 8.27 0.84 -8.92
N TYR A 62 9.14 1.75 -8.49
CA TYR A 62 10.39 1.41 -7.82
C TYR A 62 10.11 0.77 -6.46
N LYS A 63 9.27 1.40 -5.63
CA LYS A 63 8.90 0.86 -4.31
C LYS A 63 8.23 -0.50 -4.45
N LEU A 64 7.29 -0.64 -5.38
CA LEU A 64 6.60 -1.89 -5.65
C LEU A 64 7.56 -3.01 -6.10
N LYS A 65 8.52 -2.73 -6.99
CA LYS A 65 9.54 -3.71 -7.41
C LYS A 65 10.36 -4.23 -6.23
N GLN A 66 10.68 -3.38 -5.27
CA GLN A 66 11.44 -3.80 -4.11
C GLN A 66 10.63 -4.67 -3.15
N VAL A 67 9.35 -4.35 -2.96
CA VAL A 67 8.41 -5.20 -2.22
C VAL A 67 8.32 -6.57 -2.87
N LEU A 68 8.16 -6.60 -4.19
CA LEU A 68 8.12 -7.85 -4.94
C LEU A 68 9.42 -8.64 -4.78
N LYS A 69 10.58 -7.99 -4.70
CA LYS A 69 11.87 -8.66 -4.46
C LYS A 69 11.89 -9.42 -3.13
N ILE A 70 11.25 -8.87 -2.09
CA ILE A 70 11.15 -9.53 -0.77
C ILE A 70 10.08 -10.60 -0.80
N ALA A 71 8.90 -10.28 -1.33
CA ALA A 71 7.80 -11.21 -1.46
C ALA A 71 8.22 -12.46 -2.26
N ARG A 72 9.07 -12.31 -3.28
CA ARG A 72 9.58 -13.43 -4.09
C ARG A 72 10.43 -14.43 -3.31
N LYS A 73 11.10 -14.00 -2.24
CA LYS A 73 11.86 -14.90 -1.37
C LYS A 73 10.92 -15.77 -0.52
N ILE A 74 9.75 -15.24 -0.17
CA ILE A 74 8.77 -15.90 0.69
C ILE A 74 7.83 -16.79 -0.16
N PHE A 75 7.33 -16.21 -1.25
CA PHE A 75 6.43 -16.82 -2.23
C PHE A 75 7.08 -16.76 -3.63
N PRO A 76 7.92 -17.75 -3.99
CA PRO A 76 8.55 -17.80 -5.30
C PRO A 76 7.52 -17.94 -6.42
N TRP A 77 7.65 -17.19 -7.50
CA TRP A 77 6.81 -17.34 -8.70
C TRP A 77 7.64 -17.41 -9.98
N CYS A 78 7.00 -17.80 -11.09
CA CYS A 78 7.65 -17.92 -12.38
C CYS A 78 7.14 -16.86 -13.37
N ASP A 79 8.06 -16.16 -14.03
CA ASP A 79 7.71 -15.18 -15.07
C ASP A 79 7.64 -15.82 -16.47
N LEU A 80 8.24 -17.01 -16.64
CA LEU A 80 8.47 -17.63 -17.95
C LEU A 80 7.46 -18.74 -18.29
N ALA A 81 6.86 -19.38 -17.29
CA ALA A 81 5.91 -20.47 -17.51
C ALA A 81 4.72 -20.03 -18.36
N GLU A 82 4.24 -18.81 -18.14
CA GLU A 82 3.14 -18.21 -18.89
C GLU A 82 3.44 -18.04 -20.39
N GLN A 83 4.72 -17.87 -20.77
CA GLN A 83 5.14 -17.67 -22.16
C GLN A 83 5.28 -19.01 -22.91
N ARG A 84 5.63 -20.08 -22.18
CA ARG A 84 5.84 -21.43 -22.73
C ARG A 84 4.52 -22.19 -22.93
N VAL A 85 3.46 -21.81 -22.21
CA VAL A 85 2.14 -22.44 -22.30
C VAL A 85 1.17 -21.52 -23.03
N LYS A 86 0.63 -21.99 -24.15
CA LYS A 86 -0.44 -21.29 -24.88
C LYS A 86 -1.78 -21.40 -24.13
N LYS A 87 -2.66 -20.43 -24.36
CA LYS A 87 -4.00 -20.38 -23.75
C LYS A 87 -4.85 -21.54 -24.31
N GLY A 88 -5.42 -22.37 -23.44
CA GLY A 88 -6.32 -23.47 -23.83
C GLY A 88 -5.66 -24.83 -24.09
N GLU A 89 -4.38 -25.00 -23.72
CA GLU A 89 -3.69 -26.29 -23.87
C GLU A 89 -4.20 -27.34 -22.87
N ASN A 90 -4.46 -28.56 -23.36
CA ASN A 90 -5.07 -29.65 -22.57
C ASN A 90 -4.14 -30.23 -21.50
N ASN A 91 -2.81 -30.03 -21.61
CA ASN A 91 -1.86 -30.46 -20.57
C ASN A 91 -0.64 -29.52 -20.49
N PRO A 92 -0.76 -28.39 -19.79
CA PRO A 92 0.30 -27.39 -19.70
C PRO A 92 1.55 -27.93 -19.00
N GLN A 93 1.39 -28.87 -18.06
CA GLN A 93 2.50 -29.44 -17.31
C GLN A 93 3.41 -30.33 -18.18
N LYS A 94 2.82 -31.14 -19.08
CA LYS A 94 3.56 -31.97 -20.03
C LYS A 94 4.36 -31.13 -21.02
N ILE A 95 3.79 -30.02 -21.49
CA ILE A 95 4.50 -29.06 -22.37
C ILE A 95 5.71 -28.48 -21.63
N LEU A 96 5.54 -28.07 -20.39
CA LEU A 96 6.61 -27.49 -19.59
C LEU A 96 7.74 -28.48 -19.29
N GLN A 97 7.43 -29.77 -19.14
CA GLN A 97 8.43 -30.83 -18.96
C GLN A 97 9.32 -31.05 -20.20
N THR A 98 8.84 -30.72 -21.41
CA THR A 98 9.69 -30.80 -22.62
C THR A 98 10.82 -29.78 -22.61
N HIS A 99 10.67 -28.69 -21.84
CA HIS A 99 11.69 -27.67 -21.73
C HIS A 99 12.71 -28.03 -20.65
N GLN A 100 13.92 -28.40 -21.06
CA GLN A 100 15.01 -28.76 -20.14
C GLN A 100 15.74 -27.57 -19.54
N ARG A 101 15.63 -26.37 -20.14
CA ARG A 101 16.33 -25.17 -19.65
C ARG A 101 15.50 -24.45 -18.57
N PRO A 102 15.92 -24.49 -17.29
CA PRO A 102 15.30 -23.72 -16.22
C PRO A 102 15.51 -22.22 -16.41
N CYS A 103 14.68 -21.41 -15.75
CA CYS A 103 14.86 -19.96 -15.73
C CYS A 103 15.97 -19.55 -14.74
N PHE A 104 16.55 -18.36 -14.93
CA PHE A 104 17.56 -17.83 -14.02
C PHE A 104 17.11 -17.80 -12.55
N TYR A 105 15.86 -17.40 -12.30
CA TYR A 105 15.29 -17.39 -10.95
C TYR A 105 15.17 -18.78 -10.31
N TYR A 106 15.14 -19.86 -11.09
CA TYR A 106 15.12 -21.22 -10.56
C TYR A 106 16.47 -21.58 -9.93
N HIS A 107 17.58 -21.16 -10.56
CA HIS A 107 18.92 -21.36 -10.00
C HIS A 107 19.18 -20.55 -8.73
N LEU A 108 18.38 -19.51 -8.49
CA LEU A 108 18.46 -18.67 -7.30
C LEU A 108 17.45 -19.07 -6.21
N ASP A 109 16.73 -20.19 -6.39
CA ASP A 109 15.62 -20.61 -5.52
C ASP A 109 14.47 -19.57 -5.39
N LEU A 110 14.35 -18.68 -6.38
CA LEU A 110 13.32 -17.63 -6.47
C LEU A 110 12.19 -17.99 -7.45
N CYS A 111 12.17 -19.23 -7.93
CA CYS A 111 11.13 -19.78 -8.79
C CYS A 111 10.91 -21.25 -8.41
N PRO A 112 9.66 -21.72 -8.29
CA PRO A 112 9.36 -23.12 -7.93
C PRO A 112 9.60 -24.12 -9.07
N GLY A 113 10.06 -23.66 -10.24
CA GLY A 113 10.32 -24.54 -11.39
C GLY A 113 9.10 -24.78 -12.27
N ALA A 114 8.09 -23.90 -12.23
CA ALA A 114 6.95 -23.97 -13.15
C ALA A 114 7.38 -24.00 -14.62
N CYS A 115 8.47 -23.30 -14.99
CA CYS A 115 9.00 -23.29 -16.36
C CYS A 115 9.44 -24.65 -16.91
N ILE A 116 9.72 -25.63 -16.03
CA ILE A 116 10.20 -26.98 -16.37
C ILE A 116 9.21 -28.07 -15.89
N GLY A 117 8.02 -27.68 -15.43
CA GLY A 117 6.97 -28.60 -15.01
C GLY A 117 7.23 -29.34 -13.68
N LYS A 118 8.15 -28.84 -12.83
CA LYS A 118 8.49 -29.46 -11.53
C LYS A 118 7.45 -29.25 -10.42
N ILE A 119 6.57 -28.26 -10.57
CA ILE A 119 5.49 -27.95 -9.62
C ILE A 119 4.15 -28.22 -10.30
N SER A 120 3.17 -28.70 -9.52
CA SER A 120 1.79 -28.87 -10.00
C SER A 120 1.09 -27.53 -10.17
N GLU A 121 0.05 -27.51 -11.01
CA GLU A 121 -0.76 -26.31 -11.22
C GLU A 121 -1.44 -25.85 -9.91
N ASP A 122 -2.05 -26.78 -9.18
CA ASP A 122 -2.76 -26.50 -7.92
C ASP A 122 -1.84 -25.92 -6.84
N GLU A 123 -0.65 -26.50 -6.65
CA GLU A 123 0.33 -26.01 -5.68
C GLU A 123 0.86 -24.62 -6.07
N TYR A 124 1.09 -24.38 -7.36
CA TYR A 124 1.52 -23.07 -7.85
C TYR A 124 0.45 -22.01 -7.64
N GLN A 125 -0.82 -22.33 -7.91
CA GLN A 125 -1.93 -21.42 -7.69
C GLN A 125 -2.13 -21.09 -6.21
N LYS A 126 -2.05 -22.08 -5.31
CA LYS A 126 -2.10 -21.87 -3.85
C LYS A 126 -1.00 -20.92 -3.37
N ASN A 127 0.23 -21.10 -3.86
CA ASN A 127 1.34 -20.21 -3.51
C ASN A 127 1.13 -18.78 -4.04
N LEU A 128 0.52 -18.60 -5.22
CA LEU A 128 0.15 -17.28 -5.73
C LEU A 128 -1.02 -16.64 -4.97
N GLU A 129 -1.97 -17.43 -4.50
CA GLU A 129 -3.07 -16.94 -3.67
C GLU A 129 -2.56 -16.45 -2.32
N GLN A 130 -1.63 -17.16 -1.70
CA GLN A 130 -0.92 -16.71 -0.50
C GLN A 130 -0.13 -15.41 -0.74
N LEU A 131 0.55 -15.29 -1.89
CA LEU A 131 1.21 -14.04 -2.30
C LEU A 131 0.20 -12.89 -2.42
N LEU A 132 -0.95 -13.12 -3.04
CA LEU A 132 -2.00 -12.11 -3.20
C LEU A 132 -2.60 -11.70 -1.86
N LEU A 133 -2.87 -12.65 -0.94
CA LEU A 133 -3.33 -12.36 0.42
C LEU A 133 -2.30 -11.53 1.20
N PHE A 134 -1.02 -11.90 1.09
CA PHE A 134 0.07 -11.14 1.69
C PHE A 134 0.14 -9.70 1.14
N LEU A 135 0.01 -9.53 -0.18
CA LEU A 135 0.00 -8.22 -0.85
C LEU A 135 -1.31 -7.43 -0.64
N LYS A 136 -2.36 -8.03 -0.06
CA LYS A 136 -3.56 -7.32 0.41
C LYS A 136 -3.44 -6.85 1.87
N GLY A 137 -2.41 -7.30 2.59
CA GLY A 137 -2.22 -6.97 4.00
C GLY A 137 -2.81 -8.00 4.98
N GLU A 138 -3.35 -9.12 4.49
CA GLU A 138 -3.99 -10.17 5.30
C GLU A 138 -2.96 -11.12 5.96
N LYS A 139 -1.95 -10.54 6.62
CA LYS A 139 -0.82 -11.29 7.20
C LYS A 139 -1.22 -12.35 8.22
N LYS A 140 -2.27 -12.08 9.01
CA LYS A 140 -2.72 -12.98 10.08
C LYS A 140 -3.21 -14.30 9.50
N GLU A 141 -3.95 -14.23 8.41
CA GLU A 141 -4.47 -15.40 7.73
C GLU A 141 -3.36 -16.22 7.08
N VAL A 142 -2.43 -15.55 6.38
CA VAL A 142 -1.26 -16.20 5.77
C VAL A 142 -0.42 -16.93 6.83
N LEU A 143 -0.14 -16.28 7.97
CA LEU A 143 0.59 -16.90 9.07
C LEU A 143 -0.16 -18.09 9.68
N LEU A 144 -1.49 -18.01 9.80
CA LEU A 144 -2.31 -19.11 10.32
C LEU A 144 -2.27 -20.33 9.39
N GLN A 145 -2.42 -20.11 8.09
CA GLN A 145 -2.33 -21.16 7.08
C GLN A 145 -0.94 -21.82 7.05
N MET A 146 0.13 -21.02 7.08
CA MET A 146 1.50 -21.54 7.06
C MET A 146 1.86 -22.29 8.36
N ASN A 147 1.38 -21.84 9.52
CA ASN A 147 1.56 -22.57 10.78
C ASN A 147 0.85 -23.92 10.74
N LYS A 148 -0.36 -23.99 10.15
CA LYS A 148 -1.07 -25.25 9.95
C LYS A 148 -0.29 -26.19 9.04
N GLN A 149 0.21 -25.70 7.91
CA GLN A 149 1.04 -26.49 6.99
C GLN A 149 2.35 -26.97 7.65
N MET A 150 3.01 -26.12 8.43
CA MET A 150 4.22 -26.48 9.16
C MET A 150 3.95 -27.62 10.16
N LYS A 151 2.85 -27.55 10.92
CA LYS A 151 2.44 -28.60 11.85
C LYS A 151 2.15 -29.91 11.12
N GLN A 152 1.39 -29.86 10.03
CA GLN A 152 1.12 -31.04 9.19
C GLN A 152 2.41 -31.70 8.71
N PHE A 153 3.39 -30.94 8.20
CA PHE A 153 4.68 -31.51 7.82
C PHE A 153 5.48 -32.08 8.99
N ALA A 154 5.34 -31.52 10.19
CA ALA A 154 5.99 -32.06 11.38
C ALA A 154 5.33 -33.38 11.82
N ASP A 155 3.99 -33.45 11.76
CA ASP A 155 3.20 -34.66 12.06
C ASP A 155 3.51 -35.78 11.04
N ASP A 156 3.69 -35.42 9.77
CA ASP A 156 4.09 -36.33 8.69
C ASP A 156 5.59 -36.71 8.70
N LEU A 157 6.35 -36.32 9.74
CA LEU A 157 7.81 -36.52 9.89
C LEU A 157 8.66 -35.91 8.76
N GLN A 158 8.13 -34.94 8.02
CA GLN A 158 8.80 -34.21 6.94
C GLN A 158 9.52 -32.96 7.46
N PHE A 159 10.51 -33.17 8.34
CA PHE A 159 11.20 -32.08 9.06
C PHE A 159 11.88 -31.05 8.15
N GLU A 160 12.42 -31.45 7.00
CA GLU A 160 13.03 -30.52 6.05
C GLU A 160 12.01 -29.52 5.49
N LYS A 161 10.82 -30.00 5.11
CA LYS A 161 9.74 -29.15 4.59
C LYS A 161 9.16 -28.28 5.70
N ALA A 162 8.97 -28.84 6.90
CA ALA A 162 8.54 -28.08 8.07
C ALA A 162 9.51 -26.93 8.37
N ASN A 163 10.83 -27.20 8.33
CA ASN A 163 11.85 -26.18 8.56
C ASN A 163 11.82 -25.09 7.47
N ARG A 164 11.64 -25.45 6.19
CA ARG A 164 11.47 -24.46 5.11
C ARG A 164 10.27 -23.54 5.36
N VAL A 165 9.13 -24.08 5.77
CA VAL A 165 7.94 -23.27 6.10
C VAL A 165 8.20 -22.38 7.32
N LYS A 166 8.85 -22.90 8.37
CA LYS A 166 9.26 -22.14 9.55
C LYS A 166 10.16 -20.95 9.19
N HIS A 167 11.15 -21.15 8.33
CA HIS A 167 12.01 -20.06 7.84
C HIS A 167 11.22 -19.00 7.09
N LYS A 168 10.24 -19.38 6.25
CA LYS A 168 9.37 -18.41 5.57
C LYS A 168 8.51 -17.62 6.57
N ILE A 169 7.98 -18.26 7.61
CA ILE A 169 7.23 -17.59 8.68
C ILE A 169 8.11 -16.56 9.38
N ALA A 170 9.35 -16.92 9.73
CA ALA A 170 10.31 -16.00 10.33
C ALA A 170 10.60 -14.79 9.42
N LEU A 171 10.76 -15.01 8.11
CA LEU A 171 10.94 -13.92 7.14
C LEU A 171 9.73 -12.99 7.07
N ILE A 172 8.50 -13.52 7.10
CA ILE A 172 7.28 -12.70 7.13
C ILE A 172 7.26 -11.86 8.40
N GLN A 173 7.54 -12.47 9.56
CA GLN A 173 7.57 -11.78 10.85
C GLN A 173 8.63 -10.70 10.88
N ASP A 174 9.82 -10.98 10.36
CA ASP A 174 10.93 -10.02 10.25
C ASP A 174 10.54 -8.83 9.38
N VAL A 175 10.13 -9.07 8.13
CA VAL A 175 9.71 -8.02 7.17
C VAL A 175 8.54 -7.18 7.67
N THR A 176 7.67 -7.76 8.49
CA THR A 176 6.52 -7.07 9.07
C THR A 176 6.82 -6.45 10.43
N SER A 177 7.98 -6.72 11.02
CA SER A 177 8.37 -6.17 12.32
C SER A 177 8.63 -4.67 12.19
N ARG A 178 8.35 -3.92 13.26
CA ARG A 178 8.62 -2.46 13.34
C ARG A 178 10.11 -2.12 13.15
N GLN A 179 11.01 -3.09 13.23
CA GLN A 179 12.46 -2.91 13.15
C GLN A 179 13.05 -3.19 11.77
N PHE A 180 12.30 -3.75 10.82
CA PHE A 180 12.83 -4.07 9.49
C PHE A 180 12.95 -2.82 8.63
N ARG A 181 14.05 -2.08 8.84
CA ARG A 181 14.46 -0.98 7.96
C ARG A 181 15.13 -1.55 6.73
N LEU A 182 14.36 -1.74 5.66
CA LEU A 182 14.94 -1.61 4.32
C LEU A 182 15.47 -0.18 4.15
N LYS A 183 16.31 0.06 3.14
CA LYS A 183 16.77 1.43 2.78
C LYS A 183 15.63 2.44 2.96
N PRO A 184 15.90 3.67 3.48
CA PRO A 184 14.93 4.53 4.18
C PRO A 184 13.56 4.80 3.52
N ASP A 185 13.38 4.46 2.23
CA ASP A 185 12.21 4.82 1.43
C ASP A 185 11.30 3.66 1.00
N LEU A 186 11.58 2.42 1.43
CA LEU A 186 10.81 1.23 1.08
C LEU A 186 9.75 0.90 2.14
N ILE A 187 8.63 1.60 2.10
CA ILE A 187 7.42 1.22 2.84
C ILE A 187 6.58 0.29 1.94
N LEU A 188 6.19 -0.88 2.47
CA LEU A 188 5.36 -1.86 1.79
C LEU A 188 4.00 -1.24 1.41
N PRO A 189 3.61 -1.14 0.12
CA PRO A 189 2.40 -0.44 -0.30
C PRO A 189 1.09 -1.22 -0.10
N ALA A 190 1.01 -2.08 0.92
CA ALA A 190 -0.21 -2.82 1.27
C ALA A 190 -0.47 -2.88 2.78
N LEU A 191 -0.01 -1.87 3.54
CA LEU A 191 -0.30 -1.71 4.95
C LEU A 191 -1.05 -0.40 5.15
N HIS A 192 -2.19 -0.24 4.48
CA HIS A 192 -2.92 1.04 4.49
C HIS A 192 -3.55 1.40 5.85
N ASP A 193 -3.47 0.52 6.86
CA ASP A 193 -3.81 0.85 8.24
C ASP A 193 -2.59 1.16 9.13
N SER A 194 -1.36 0.76 8.77
CA SER A 194 -0.23 0.87 9.71
C SER A 194 0.56 2.18 9.59
N ALA A 195 0.64 2.81 8.41
CA ALA A 195 1.43 4.05 8.28
C ALA A 195 0.82 5.23 9.05
N SER A 196 -0.49 5.43 8.92
CA SER A 196 -1.26 6.43 9.68
C SER A 196 -1.20 6.16 11.19
N GLN A 197 -1.33 4.89 11.58
CA GLN A 197 -1.30 4.47 12.99
C GLN A 197 0.11 4.56 13.59
N ASP A 198 1.17 4.21 12.84
CA ASP A 198 2.54 4.36 13.30
C ASP A 198 2.93 5.85 13.40
N ALA A 199 2.44 6.71 12.50
CA ALA A 199 2.60 8.16 12.62
C ALA A 199 1.86 8.72 13.84
N LEU A 200 0.65 8.23 14.12
CA LEU A 200 -0.15 8.60 15.29
C LEU A 200 0.53 8.13 16.60
N ASP A 201 1.03 6.90 16.64
CA ASP A 201 1.81 6.35 17.75
C ASP A 201 3.08 7.17 18.00
N HIS A 202 3.76 7.57 16.93
CA HIS A 202 4.97 8.40 17.02
C HIS A 202 4.64 9.79 17.58
N LEU A 203 3.61 10.46 17.05
CA LEU A 203 3.13 11.73 17.56
C LEU A 203 2.74 11.64 19.04
N ARG A 204 2.02 10.58 19.43
CA ARG A 204 1.63 10.35 20.82
C ARG A 204 2.84 10.23 21.74
N ARG A 205 3.91 9.56 21.32
CA ARG A 205 5.15 9.46 22.10
C ARG A 205 5.79 10.82 22.33
N ILE A 206 5.95 11.62 21.27
CA ILE A 206 6.51 12.97 21.36
C ILE A 206 5.69 13.82 22.34
N LEU A 207 4.36 13.81 22.22
CA LEU A 207 3.49 14.61 23.08
C LEU A 207 3.51 14.17 24.55
N ILE A 208 3.72 12.88 24.83
CA ILE A 208 3.91 12.37 26.20
C ILE A 208 5.28 12.80 26.74
N GLU A 209 6.32 12.72 25.92
CA GLU A 209 7.69 13.09 26.31
C GLU A 209 7.81 14.59 26.60
N THR A 210 7.11 15.44 25.84
CA THR A 210 7.05 16.90 26.10
C THR A 210 6.11 17.27 27.25
N GLY A 211 5.34 16.31 27.79
CA GLY A 211 4.34 16.56 28.82
C GLY A 211 3.07 17.26 28.33
N ALA A 212 2.87 17.37 27.02
CA ALA A 212 1.69 18.00 26.43
C ALA A 212 0.40 17.19 26.62
N ILE A 213 0.50 15.85 26.73
CA ILE A 213 -0.64 14.96 26.99
C ILE A 213 -0.30 13.89 28.03
N SER A 214 -1.33 13.38 28.72
CA SER A 214 -1.17 12.24 29.63
C SER A 214 -1.05 10.91 28.86
N ARG A 215 -0.42 9.90 29.47
CA ARG A 215 -0.33 8.54 28.89
C ARG A 215 -1.71 7.92 28.61
N LEU A 216 -2.74 8.32 29.35
CA LEU A 216 -4.11 7.78 29.22
C LEU A 216 -4.93 8.48 28.14
N GLN A 217 -4.53 9.67 27.70
CA GLN A 217 -5.24 10.43 26.68
C GLN A 217 -5.11 9.75 25.31
N LYS A 218 -6.25 9.55 24.65
CA LYS A 218 -6.31 9.01 23.29
C LYS A 218 -6.28 10.15 22.27
N LEU A 219 -5.75 9.86 21.08
CA LEU A 219 -5.72 10.77 19.94
C LEU A 219 -6.64 10.19 18.84
N GLU A 220 -7.94 10.26 19.06
CA GLU A 220 -8.96 9.77 18.12
C GLU A 220 -9.31 10.85 17.09
N ARG A 221 -9.39 12.11 17.51
CA ARG A 221 -9.65 13.26 16.64
C ARG A 221 -8.57 14.32 16.79
N ILE A 222 -7.91 14.64 15.69
CA ILE A 222 -6.91 15.71 15.61
C ILE A 222 -7.41 16.76 14.62
N GLU A 223 -7.39 18.02 15.01
CA GLU A 223 -7.73 19.15 14.14
C GLU A 223 -6.47 19.98 13.87
N GLY A 224 -6.24 20.35 12.62
CA GLY A 224 -5.16 21.24 12.21
C GLY A 224 -5.73 22.51 11.62
N TYR A 225 -5.15 23.65 11.97
CA TYR A 225 -5.57 24.97 11.49
C TYR A 225 -4.41 25.65 10.76
N ASP A 226 -4.72 26.27 9.63
CA ASP A 226 -3.73 27.03 8.85
C ASP A 226 -4.33 28.37 8.41
N VAL A 227 -3.55 29.43 8.57
CA VAL A 227 -3.95 30.81 8.23
C VAL A 227 -3.46 31.14 6.82
N SER A 228 -4.40 31.51 5.95
CA SER A 228 -4.11 31.92 4.59
C SER A 228 -4.50 33.38 4.37
N ASN A 229 -3.48 34.23 4.21
CA ASN A 229 -3.63 35.65 3.89
C ASN A 229 -3.25 35.91 2.43
N LEU A 230 -4.26 35.99 1.56
CA LEU A 230 -4.07 36.53 0.21
C LEU A 230 -4.13 38.05 0.29
N MET A 231 -3.08 38.72 -0.18
CA MET A 231 -2.94 40.18 -0.16
C MET A 231 -4.11 40.85 -0.93
N GLY A 232 -5.21 41.16 -0.25
CA GLY A 232 -6.25 42.02 -0.80
C GLY A 232 -7.65 41.82 -0.25
N GLU A 233 -8.24 40.62 -0.30
CA GLU A 233 -9.72 40.56 -0.22
C GLU A 233 -10.37 39.44 0.58
N ASN A 234 -9.69 38.34 0.94
CA ASN A 234 -10.32 37.27 1.72
C ASN A 234 -9.32 36.52 2.61
N ALA A 235 -9.13 37.01 3.83
CA ALA A 235 -8.37 36.32 4.86
C ALA A 235 -9.16 35.08 5.33
N THR A 236 -8.54 33.90 5.32
CA THR A 236 -9.23 32.64 5.64
C THR A 236 -8.41 31.76 6.58
N VAL A 237 -9.10 30.94 7.37
CA VAL A 237 -8.48 29.88 8.17
C VAL A 237 -9.05 28.55 7.74
N SER A 238 -8.18 27.63 7.30
CA SER A 238 -8.57 26.28 6.95
C SER A 238 -8.47 25.36 8.16
N MET A 239 -9.44 24.47 8.33
CA MET A 239 -9.45 23.41 9.33
C MET A 239 -9.42 22.05 8.62
N VAL A 240 -8.40 21.26 8.91
CA VAL A 240 -8.29 19.86 8.49
C VAL A 240 -8.54 18.95 9.68
N VAL A 241 -9.13 17.77 9.43
CA VAL A 241 -9.51 16.82 10.46
C VAL A 241 -8.90 15.47 10.17
N PHE A 242 -8.33 14.84 11.20
CA PHE A 242 -7.87 13.46 11.16
C PHE A 242 -8.62 12.65 12.22
N LEU A 243 -9.23 11.55 11.80
CA LEU A 243 -9.86 10.56 12.66
C LEU A 243 -9.01 9.29 12.68
N ASN A 244 -8.59 8.87 13.87
CA ASN A 244 -7.74 7.70 14.09
C ASN A 244 -6.51 7.68 13.16
N GLY A 245 -5.87 8.85 12.99
CA GLY A 245 -4.70 9.03 12.13
C GLY A 245 -4.99 9.14 10.63
N ASN A 246 -6.24 9.00 10.19
CA ASN A 246 -6.63 9.11 8.79
C ASN A 246 -7.33 10.45 8.49
N PRO A 247 -7.06 11.09 7.34
CA PRO A 247 -7.74 12.34 6.99
C PRO A 247 -9.25 12.14 6.79
N GLU A 248 -10.07 12.93 7.47
CA GLU A 248 -11.53 12.93 7.33
C GLU A 248 -12.00 14.18 6.56
N LYS A 249 -11.99 14.08 5.23
CA LYS A 249 -12.20 15.23 4.34
C LYS A 249 -13.60 15.81 4.42
N SER A 250 -14.63 15.03 4.76
CA SER A 250 -16.00 15.55 4.92
C SER A 250 -16.14 16.52 6.09
N GLU A 251 -15.18 16.47 7.03
CA GLU A 251 -15.16 17.33 8.20
C GLU A 251 -14.28 18.57 8.06
N TYR A 252 -13.65 18.77 6.90
CA TYR A 252 -12.84 19.96 6.65
C TYR A 252 -13.74 21.19 6.61
N ARG A 253 -13.25 22.32 7.13
CA ARG A 253 -13.97 23.59 7.12
C ARG A 253 -13.05 24.72 6.69
N LEU A 254 -13.65 25.75 6.14
CA LEU A 254 -12.97 27.01 5.84
C LEU A 254 -13.72 28.12 6.57
N PHE A 255 -12.99 28.86 7.38
CA PHE A 255 -13.50 30.00 8.12
C PHE A 255 -13.08 31.27 7.39
N ASN A 256 -14.04 31.91 6.73
CA ASN A 256 -13.83 33.25 6.19
C ASN A 256 -13.76 34.24 7.34
N ILE A 257 -12.65 34.97 7.41
CA ILE A 257 -12.41 35.98 8.44
C ILE A 257 -13.02 37.29 7.97
N ARG A 258 -13.81 37.89 8.85
CA ARG A 258 -14.47 39.17 8.64
C ARG A 258 -13.83 40.20 9.54
N ASP A 259 -13.80 41.45 9.08
CA ASP A 259 -13.53 42.64 9.91
C ASP A 259 -12.06 42.83 10.33
N LEU A 260 -11.09 42.32 9.56
CA LEU A 260 -9.66 42.63 9.73
C LEU A 260 -9.15 43.49 8.58
N ASN A 261 -8.80 44.75 8.88
CA ASN A 261 -8.20 45.67 7.92
C ASN A 261 -6.68 45.45 7.73
N THR A 262 -6.05 44.70 8.64
CA THR A 262 -4.63 44.35 8.61
C THR A 262 -4.44 42.85 8.86
N PRO A 263 -3.45 42.20 8.24
CA PRO A 263 -3.13 40.79 8.51
C PRO A 263 -2.78 40.57 9.98
N ASN A 264 -3.61 39.79 10.69
CA ASN A 264 -3.41 39.44 12.09
C ASN A 264 -3.78 37.99 12.36
N ASP A 265 -2.82 37.10 12.18
CA ASP A 265 -3.00 35.65 12.26
C ASP A 265 -3.55 35.20 13.62
N TYR A 266 -3.15 35.87 14.72
CA TYR A 266 -3.67 35.58 16.05
C TYR A 266 -5.16 35.89 16.17
N GLN A 267 -5.62 37.02 15.63
CA GLN A 267 -7.04 37.38 15.64
C GLN A 267 -7.85 36.48 14.71
N MET A 268 -7.29 36.12 13.55
CA MET A 268 -7.91 35.17 12.62
C MET A 268 -8.11 33.80 13.26
N MET A 269 -7.06 33.25 13.87
CA MET A 269 -7.11 31.96 14.55
C MET A 269 -8.10 31.99 15.72
N LYS A 270 -8.10 33.07 16.51
CA LYS A 270 -9.07 33.26 17.60
C LYS A 270 -10.51 33.23 17.08
N GLN A 271 -10.80 33.91 15.97
CA GLN A 271 -12.14 33.94 15.39
C GLN A 271 -12.55 32.56 14.85
N ALA A 272 -11.65 31.85 14.18
CA ALA A 272 -11.89 30.50 13.66
C ALA A 272 -12.19 29.50 14.79
N ILE A 273 -11.34 29.43 15.81
CA ILE A 273 -11.51 28.52 16.96
C ILE A 273 -12.76 28.89 17.77
N SER A 274 -13.05 30.18 17.96
CA SER A 274 -14.27 30.62 18.66
C SER A 274 -15.53 30.17 17.92
N ARG A 275 -15.57 30.33 16.59
CA ARG A 275 -16.69 29.85 15.76
C ARG A 275 -16.80 28.34 15.76
N ARG A 276 -15.68 27.63 15.65
CA ARG A 276 -15.61 26.17 15.78
C ARG A 276 -16.25 25.68 17.08
N SER A 277 -16.00 26.36 18.20
CA SER A 277 -16.51 25.96 19.52
C SER A 277 -18.05 26.06 19.64
N GLN A 278 -18.71 26.79 18.74
CA GLN A 278 -20.17 26.95 18.71
C GLN A 278 -20.90 25.82 17.97
N HIS A 279 -20.17 24.85 17.39
CA HIS A 279 -20.70 23.72 16.65
C HIS A 279 -20.60 22.42 17.46
N PRO A 280 -21.58 22.12 18.35
CA PRO A 280 -21.59 20.92 19.19
C PRO A 280 -21.75 19.63 18.38
N GLU A 281 -22.26 19.71 17.15
CA GLU A 281 -22.38 18.57 16.23
C GLU A 281 -21.02 18.09 15.72
N TRP A 282 -19.97 18.90 15.81
CA TRP A 282 -18.61 18.50 15.50
C TRP A 282 -17.92 18.07 16.79
N SER A 283 -17.76 16.75 16.97
CA SER A 283 -17.09 16.13 18.12
C SER A 283 -15.83 16.87 18.58
N ASN A 284 -15.59 16.90 19.89
CA ASN A 284 -14.45 17.63 20.45
C ASN A 284 -13.11 17.01 20.01
N PRO A 285 -12.12 17.82 19.59
CA PRO A 285 -10.79 17.33 19.27
C PRO A 285 -10.04 16.90 20.53
N ASN A 286 -9.17 15.89 20.39
CA ASN A 286 -8.23 15.50 21.44
C ASN A 286 -6.93 16.31 21.37
N LEU A 287 -6.62 16.86 20.20
CA LEU A 287 -5.45 17.66 19.90
C LEU A 287 -5.80 18.70 18.83
N ILE A 288 -5.40 19.94 19.06
CA ILE A 288 -5.45 21.02 18.07
C ILE A 288 -3.99 21.35 17.70
N LEU A 289 -3.73 21.39 16.40
CA LEU A 289 -2.47 21.86 15.81
C LEU A 289 -2.77 23.22 15.16
N VAL A 290 -1.97 24.23 15.51
CA VAL A 290 -2.03 25.60 14.99
C VAL A 290 -0.66 26.02 14.52
#